data_AF-A0A2T7Q4Q9-F1
#
_entry.id   AF-A0A2T7Q4Q9-F1
#
_cell.length_a   1.000
_cell.length_b   1.000
_cell.length_c   1.000
_cell.angle_alpha   90.00
_cell.angle_beta   90.00
_cell.angle_gamma   90.00
#
_symmetry.space_group_name_H-M   'P 1'
#
loop_
_entity.id
_entity.type
_entity.pdbx_description
1 polymer ?
#
loop_
_entity_poly.entity_id
_entity_poly.type
_entity_poly.pdbx_seq_one_letter_code
_entity_poly.pdbx_strand_id
1 'polypeptide(L)' 'MKLSILQINTFETNIYLMGVWRQIAEYLYIKKKDPNREDTTWIKYMHGINRISILLFLFAIIVMMVRLAKSC' A
#
# COMPACT_ATOMS: atom_id res chain seq x y z
N MET A 1 -13.22 -24.91 25.70
CA MET A 1 -13.77 -23.53 25.70
C MET A 1 -12.67 -22.46 25.59
N LYS A 2 -11.63 -22.46 26.46
CA LYS A 2 -10.54 -21.46 26.43
C LYS A 2 -9.64 -21.54 25.18
N LEU A 3 -9.49 -22.74 24.60
CA LEU A 3 -8.75 -22.96 23.34
C LEU A 3 -9.46 -22.36 22.11
N SER A 4 -10.79 -22.42 22.07
CA SER A 4 -11.59 -21.91 20.94
C SER A 4 -11.60 -20.38 20.88
N ILE A 5 -11.57 -19.71 22.03
CA ILE A 5 -11.52 -18.24 22.13
C ILE A 5 -10.16 -17.68 21.71
N LEU A 6 -9.07 -18.39 22.04
CA LEU A 6 -7.72 -18.03 21.57
C LEU A 6 -7.60 -18.16 20.05
N GLN A 7 -8.21 -19.19 19.45
CA GLN A 7 -8.23 -19.38 17.99
C GLN A 7 -9.00 -18.25 17.28
N ILE A 8 -10.13 -17.79 17.84
CA ILE A 8 -10.90 -16.64 17.32
C ILE A 8 -10.07 -15.34 17.37
N ASN A 9 -9.36 -15.08 18.48
CA ASN A 9 -8.48 -13.92 18.60
C ASN A 9 -7.27 -13.98 17.65
N THR A 10 -6.68 -15.16 17.43
CA THR A 10 -5.61 -15.32 16.43
C THR A 10 -6.12 -15.20 14.99
N PHE A 11 -7.38 -15.54 14.71
CA PHE A 11 -7.97 -15.42 13.37
C PHE A 11 -8.31 -13.95 13.04
N GLU A 12 -8.94 -13.23 13.97
CA GLU A 12 -9.18 -11.79 13.88
C GLU A 12 -7.86 -11.02 13.73
N THR A 13 -6.87 -11.25 14.61
CA THR A 13 -5.57 -10.57 14.51
C THR A 13 -4.82 -10.87 13.22
N ASN A 14 -4.91 -12.09 12.66
CA ASN A 14 -4.33 -12.40 11.35
C ASN A 14 -5.05 -11.67 10.20
N ILE A 15 -6.38 -11.49 10.26
CA ILE A 15 -7.13 -10.71 9.27
C ILE A 15 -6.72 -9.22 9.28
N TYR A 16 -6.59 -8.60 10.46
CA TYR A 16 -6.16 -7.20 10.55
C TYR A 16 -4.68 -7.02 10.15
N LEU A 17 -3.80 -8.00 10.43
CA LEU A 17 -2.38 -7.94 10.03
C LEU A 17 -2.17 -8.23 8.53
N MET A 18 -2.89 -9.20 7.95
CA MET A 18 -2.77 -9.57 6.54
C MET A 18 -3.32 -8.48 5.59
N GLY A 19 -4.25 -7.65 6.07
CA GLY A 19 -4.84 -6.57 5.27
C GLY A 19 -3.95 -5.34 5.13
N VAL A 20 -3.51 -4.77 6.25
CA VAL A 20 -2.84 -3.45 6.26
C VAL A 20 -1.43 -3.51 5.70
N TRP A 21 -0.62 -4.48 6.13
CA TRP A 21 0.76 -4.61 5.65
C TRP A 21 0.83 -4.98 4.16
N ARG A 22 -0.14 -5.76 3.68
CA ARG A 22 -0.24 -6.11 2.25
C ARG A 22 -0.67 -4.91 1.42
N GLN A 23 -1.62 -4.10 1.91
CA GLN A 23 -1.99 -2.84 1.27
C GLN A 23 -0.81 -1.87 1.23
N ILE A 24 -0.06 -1.72 2.33
CA ILE A 24 1.14 -0.87 2.37
C ILE A 24 2.21 -1.38 1.39
N ALA A 25 2.45 -2.68 1.32
CA ALA A 25 3.42 -3.28 0.38
C ALA A 25 2.98 -3.17 -1.10
N GLU A 26 1.67 -3.26 -1.37
CA GLU A 26 1.09 -3.00 -2.69
C GLU A 26 1.17 -1.51 -3.06
N TYR A 27 1.02 -0.61 -2.08
CA TYR A 27 1.16 0.83 -2.25
C TYR A 27 2.61 1.25 -2.50
N LEU A 28 3.57 0.67 -1.77
CA LEU A 28 5.01 0.91 -1.93
C LEU A 28 5.63 0.14 -3.09
N TYR A 29 4.85 -0.61 -3.88
CA TYR A 29 5.33 -1.33 -5.06
C TYR A 29 6.36 -2.46 -4.78
N ILE A 30 6.46 -2.93 -3.54
CA ILE A 30 7.52 -3.87 -3.10
C ILE A 30 7.18 -5.33 -3.46
N LYS A 31 5.89 -5.67 -3.61
CA LYS A 31 5.49 -7.07 -3.88
C LYS A 31 5.53 -7.39 -5.37
N LYS A 32 6.40 -8.36 -5.73
CA LYS A 32 6.47 -8.92 -7.08
C LYS A 32 5.13 -9.58 -7.45
N LYS A 33 4.69 -9.34 -8.68
CA LYS A 33 3.45 -9.84 -9.26
C LYS A 33 3.35 -11.37 -9.13
N ASP A 34 2.31 -11.87 -8.45
CA ASP A 34 2.06 -13.32 -8.37
C ASP A 34 1.86 -13.88 -9.79
N PRO A 35 2.60 -14.92 -10.22
CA PRO A 35 2.58 -15.41 -11.60
C PRO A 35 1.27 -16.10 -12.01
N ASN A 36 0.44 -16.49 -11.03
CA ASN A 36 -0.86 -17.14 -11.25
C ASN A 36 -2.06 -16.17 -11.26
N ARG A 37 -1.83 -14.86 -11.13
CA ARG A 37 -2.93 -13.89 -11.11
C ARG A 37 -3.36 -13.54 -12.53
N GLU A 38 -4.66 -13.39 -12.72
CA GLU A 38 -5.23 -12.96 -14.00
C GLU A 38 -4.76 -11.54 -14.32
N ASP A 39 -4.17 -11.36 -15.50
CA ASP A 39 -3.66 -10.08 -15.98
C ASP A 39 -4.77 -9.21 -16.55
N THR A 40 -5.74 -8.87 -15.69
CA THR A 40 -6.82 -7.99 -16.09
C THR A 40 -6.33 -6.55 -16.23
N THR A 41 -6.86 -5.84 -17.22
CA THR A 41 -6.53 -4.44 -17.47
C THR A 41 -6.84 -3.56 -16.25
N TRP A 42 -7.86 -3.92 -15.47
CA TRP A 42 -8.27 -3.25 -14.23
C TRP A 42 -7.18 -3.23 -13.16
N ILE A 43 -6.45 -4.33 -13.00
CA ILE A 43 -5.33 -4.42 -12.05
C ILE A 43 -4.17 -3.51 -12.48
N LYS A 44 -3.90 -3.41 -13.80
CA LYS A 44 -2.89 -2.47 -14.33
C LYS A 44 -3.28 -1.02 -14.07
N TYR A 45 -4.55 -0.67 -14.22
CA TYR A 45 -5.06 0.66 -13.90
C TYR A 45 -4.97 1.00 -12.41
N MET A 46 -5.36 0.07 -11.52
CA MET A 46 -5.19 0.27 -10.07
C MET A 46 -3.74 0.55 -9.69
N HIS A 47 -2.80 -0.19 -10.30
CA HIS A 47 -1.38 -0.01 -10.04
C HIS A 47 -0.85 1.31 -10.64
N GLY A 48 -1.37 1.74 -11.79
CA GLY A 48 -1.04 3.02 -12.43
C GLY A 48 -1.47 4.23 -11.60
N ILE A 49 -2.69 4.22 -11.05
CA ILE A 49 -3.18 5.28 -10.17
C ILE A 49 -2.27 5.45 -8.94
N ASN A 50 -1.81 4.34 -8.36
CA ASN A 50 -0.85 4.37 -7.25
C ASN A 50 0.54 4.91 -7.63
N ARG A 51 1.01 4.74 -8.88
CA ARG A 51 2.25 5.41 -9.35
C ARG A 51 2.08 6.92 -9.43
N ILE A 52 0.93 7.35 -9.95
CA ILE A 52 0.63 8.77 -10.15
C ILE A 52 0.54 9.49 -8.80
N SER A 53 -0.07 8.88 -7.78
CA SER A 53 -0.14 9.48 -6.44
C SER A 53 1.23 9.71 -5.81
N ILE A 54 2.17 8.75 -5.94
CA ILE A 54 3.55 8.89 -5.44
C ILE A 54 4.31 10.00 -6.18
N LEU A 55 4.18 10.07 -7.51
CA LEU A 55 4.83 11.12 -8.31
C LEU A 55 4.31 12.52 -7.95
N LEU A 56 3.01 12.67 -7.78
CA LEU A 56 2.41 13.96 -7.39
C LEU A 56 2.81 14.35 -5.96
N PHE A 57 2.90 13.39 -5.05
CA PHE A 57 3.36 13.62 -3.68
C PHE A 57 4.82 14.10 -3.63
N LEU A 58 5.72 13.42 -4.36
CA LEU A 58 7.12 13.82 -4.50
C LEU A 58 7.24 15.21 -5.14
N PHE A 59 6.46 15.49 -6.18
CA PHE A 59 6.41 16.80 -6.82
C PHE A 59 6.01 17.90 -5.82
N ALA A 60 4.98 17.67 -5.00
CA ALA A 60 4.55 18.61 -3.98
C ALA A 60 5.64 18.86 -2.92
N ILE A 61 6.35 17.82 -2.47
CA ILE A 61 7.50 17.98 -1.56
C ILE A 61 8.60 18.83 -2.18
N ILE A 62 8.96 18.58 -3.45
CA ILE A 62 9.98 19.35 -4.16
C ILE A 62 9.56 20.82 -4.26
N VAL A 63 8.32 21.09 -4.68
CA VAL A 63 7.79 22.46 -4.76
C VAL A 63 7.83 23.14 -3.39
N MET A 64 7.42 22.45 -2.33
CA MET A 64 7.44 22.96 -0.96
C MET A 64 8.87 23.30 -0.51
N MET A 65 9.84 22.41 -0.75
CA MET A 65 11.25 22.62 -0.42
C MET A 65 11.84 23.82 -1.19
N VAL A 66 11.59 23.91 -2.50
CA VAL A 66 12.05 25.04 -3.32
C VAL A 66 11.44 26.35 -2.84
N ARG A 67 10.17 26.34 -2.43
CA ARG A 67 9.49 27.54 -1.92
C ARG A 67 10.05 27.96 -0.55
N LEU A 68 10.32 27.00 0.33
CA LEU A 68 11.00 27.24 1.61
C LEU A 68 12.41 27.80 1.41
N ALA A 69 13.21 27.19 0.55
CA ALA A 69 14.58 27.63 0.25
C ALA A 69 14.66 29.04 -0.36
N LYS A 70 13.60 29.49 -1.07
CA LYS A 70 13.49 30.87 -1.59
C LYS A 70 12.89 31.87 -0.61
N SER A 71 12.36 31.39 0.52
CA SER A 71 11.72 32.23 1.54
C SER A 71 12.65 32.53 2.73
N CYS A 72 13.86 31.95 2.74
CA CYS A 72 15.01 32.41 3.53
C CYS A 72 15.87 33.34 2.66
#